data_AF-X0TVK3-F1
#
_entry.id   AF-X0TVK3-F1
#
_cell.length_a   1.000
_cell.length_b   1.000
_cell.length_c   1.000
_cell.angle_alpha   90.00
_cell.angle_beta   90.00
_cell.angle_gamma   90.00
#
_symmetry.space_group_name_H-M   'P 1'
#
loop_
_entity.id
_entity.type
_entity.pdbx_description
1 polymer ?
#
loop_
_entity_poly.entity_id
_entity_poly.type
_entity_poly.pdbx_seq_one_letter_code
_entity_poly.pdbx_strand_id
1 'polypeptide(L)' 'MSDKVLFIVGDATETVDTLYPYYRVQEEGFEPVVAAPEKRLYQMVLHEVKPGWTITREWEGYT' A
#
# COMPACT_ATOMS: atom_id res chain seq x y z
N MET A 1 -3.85 24.99 5.67
CA MET A 1 -3.20 23.70 5.99
C MET A 1 -4.08 22.63 5.39
N SER A 2 -3.50 21.62 4.75
CA SER A 2 -4.24 20.43 4.30
C SER A 2 -4.53 19.54 5.51
N ASP A 3 -5.71 18.92 5.54
CA ASP A 3 -6.01 17.90 6.54
C ASP A 3 -5.12 16.67 6.34
N LYS A 4 -4.72 16.04 7.44
CA LYS A 4 -3.80 14.89 7.45
C LYS A 4 -4.57 13.58 7.48
N VAL A 5 -4.11 12.59 6.71
CA VAL A 5 -4.64 11.23 6.72
C VAL A 5 -3.52 10.27 7.13
N LEU A 6 -3.74 9.48 8.19
CA LEU A 6 -2.76 8.53 8.68
C LEU A 6 -2.84 7.21 7.88
N PHE A 7 -1.73 6.83 7.25
CA PHE A 7 -1.52 5.56 6.58
C PHE A 7 -0.65 4.68 7.45
N ILE A 8 -1.16 3.52 7.85
CA ILE A 8 -0.39 2.52 8.59
C ILE A 8 0.07 1.45 7.61
N VAL A 9 1.38 1.26 7.51
CA VAL A 9 2.00 0.24 6.65
C VAL A 9 2.85 -0.73 7.46
N GLY A 10 3.14 -1.88 6.88
CA GLY A 10 3.99 -2.92 7.46
C GLY A 10 4.55 -3.85 6.39
N ASP A 11 5.15 -4.96 6.84
CA ASP A 11 5.60 -5.99 5.91
C ASP A 11 4.40 -6.66 5.23
N ALA A 12 4.56 -7.03 3.97
CA ALA A 12 3.52 -7.66 3.15
C ALA A 12 2.24 -6.84 3.02
N THR A 13 2.35 -5.51 3.12
CA THR A 13 1.30 -4.60 2.70
C THR A 13 1.08 -4.75 1.17
N GLU A 14 -0.17 -4.91 0.75
CA GLU A 14 -0.50 -5.08 -0.68
C GLU A 14 -0.25 -3.77 -1.44
N THR A 15 0.37 -3.89 -2.61
CA THR A 15 0.91 -2.78 -3.40
C THR A 15 -0.16 -1.80 -3.86
N VAL A 16 -1.20 -2.29 -4.53
CA VAL A 16 -2.27 -1.45 -5.10
C VAL A 16 -3.18 -0.92 -4.01
N ASP A 17 -3.57 -1.75 -3.03
CA ASP A 17 -4.42 -1.37 -1.92
C ASP A 17 -3.80 -0.26 -1.05
N THR A 18 -2.49 -0.06 -1.14
CA THR A 18 -1.77 0.99 -0.43
C THR A 18 -1.49 2.21 -1.30
N LEU A 19 -0.97 1.99 -2.50
CA LEU A 19 -0.58 3.09 -3.38
C LEU A 19 -1.79 3.82 -3.94
N TYR A 20 -2.87 3.11 -4.28
CA TYR A 20 -4.09 3.75 -4.78
C TYR A 20 -4.64 4.80 -3.80
N PRO A 21 -4.97 4.47 -2.54
CA PRO A 21 -5.44 5.49 -1.60
C PRO A 21 -4.37 6.54 -1.29
N TYR A 22 -3.08 6.17 -1.22
CA TYR A 22 -2.00 7.13 -0.97
C TYR A 22 -1.95 8.25 -2.02
N TYR A 23 -2.17 7.92 -3.31
CA TYR A 23 -2.23 8.91 -4.37
C TYR A 23 -3.57 9.65 -4.41
N ARG A 24 -4.69 8.95 -4.23
CA ARG A 24 -6.04 9.56 -4.27
C ARG A 24 -6.23 10.65 -3.22
N VAL A 25 -5.71 10.46 -2.00
CA VAL A 25 -5.80 11.50 -0.96
C VAL A 25 -5.01 12.75 -1.33
N GLN A 26 -3.87 12.61 -2.02
CA GLN A 26 -3.09 13.75 -2.51
C GLN A 26 -3.84 14.51 -3.60
N GLU A 27 -4.47 13.79 -4.53
CA GLU A 27 -5.31 14.37 -5.59
C GLU A 27 -6.50 15.16 -5.02
N GLU A 28 -7.04 14.73 -3.87
CA GLU A 28 -8.12 15.41 -3.15
C GLU A 28 -7.62 16.54 -2.22
N GLY A 29 -6.30 16.79 -2.16
CA GLY A 29 -5.72 17.90 -1.41
C GLY A 29 -5.41 17.60 0.07
N PHE A 30 -5.40 16.33 0.47
CA PHE A 30 -5.00 15.89 1.81
C PHE A 30 -3.50 15.57 1.87
N GLU A 31 -2.94 15.65 3.08
CA GLU A 31 -1.55 15.24 3.36
C GLU A 31 -1.53 13.79 3.88
N PRO A 32 -0.99 12.82 3.12
CA PRO A 32 -0.77 11.48 3.65
C PRO A 32 0.40 11.48 4.63
N VAL A 33 0.17 10.96 5.84
CA VAL A 33 1.19 10.75 6.87
C VAL A 33 1.38 9.25 7.02
N VAL A 34 2.56 8.74 6.65
CA VAL A 34 2.87 7.31 6.73
C VAL A 34 3.50 6.99 8.08
N ALA A 35 2.98 5.96 8.75
CA ALA A 35 3.53 5.39 9.97
C ALA A 35 3.64 3.87 9.86
N ALA A 36 4.63 3.32 10.56
CA ALA A 36 4.93 1.90 10.62
C ALA A 36 5.63 1.58 11.95
N PRO A 37 5.77 0.30 12.35
CA PRO A 37 6.45 -0.07 13.60
C PRO A 37 7.88 0.46 13.71
N GLU A 38 8.60 0.51 12.59
CA GLU A 38 9.99 1.00 12.50
C GLU A 38 10.20 1.88 11.25
N LYS A 39 11.15 2.82 11.33
CA LYS A 39 11.53 3.67 10.19
C LYS A 39 12.52 2.93 9.27
N ARG A 40 11.98 2.12 8.36
CA ARG A 40 12.72 1.38 7.34
C ARG A 40 11.90 1.24 6.05
N LEU A 41 12.53 0.69 5.01
CA LEU A 41 11.80 0.23 3.83
C LEU A 41 11.05 -1.07 4.16
N TYR A 42 9.81 -1.16 3.68
CA TYR A 42 8.95 -2.33 3.82
C TYR A 42 8.79 -3.00 2.46
N GLN A 43 8.82 -4.32 2.46
CA GLN A 43 8.56 -5.12 1.26
C GLN A 43 7.05 -5.23 1.08
N MET A 44 6.56 -4.75 -0.07
CA MET A 44 5.16 -4.88 -0.46
C MET A 44 4.92 -6.20 -1.18
N VAL A 45 3.66 -6.61 -1.29
CA VAL A 45 3.25 -7.80 -2.05
C VAL A 45 2.21 -7.46 -3.10
N LEU A 46 2.08 -8.34 -4.09
CA LEU A 46 1.00 -8.31 -5.08
C LEU A 46 0.11 -9.52 -4.88
N HIS A 47 -1.20 -9.31 -4.82
CA HIS A 47 -2.19 -10.39 -4.76
C HIS A 47 -2.72 -10.71 -6.16
N GLU A 48 -2.00 -11.54 -6.92
CA GLU A 48 -2.39 -11.88 -8.29
C GLU A 48 -3.05 -13.26 -8.39
N VAL A 49 -4.06 -13.34 -9.28
CA VAL A 49 -4.74 -14.59 -9.62
C VAL A 49 -4.11 -15.20 -10.86
N LYS A 50 -3.69 -16.47 -10.76
CA LYS A 50 -3.22 -17.25 -11.90
C LYS A 50 -4.38 -17.90 -12.66
N PRO A 51 -4.23 -18.19 -13.98
CA PRO A 51 -5.23 -18.95 -14.72
C PRO A 51 -5.59 -20.25 -14.02
N GLY A 52 -6.89 -20.46 -13.78
CA GLY A 52 -7.43 -21.66 -13.13
C GLY A 52 -7.46 -21.63 -11.59
N TRP A 53 -7.07 -20.53 -10.95
CA TRP A 53 -7.13 -20.40 -9.49
C TRP A 53 -8.44 -19.75 -9.04
N THR A 54 -8.94 -20.17 -7.87
CA THR A 54 -10.09 -19.53 -7.19
C THR A 54 -9.66 -18.53 -6.11
N ILE A 55 -8.36 -18.43 -5.82
CA ILE A 55 -7.75 -17.57 -4.80
C ILE A 55 -6.51 -16.87 -5.35
N THR A 56 -6.04 -15.83 -4.66
CA THR A 56 -4.81 -15.11 -5.01
C THR A 56 -3.57 -15.84 -4.51
N ARG A 57 -2.43 -15.58 -5.16
CA ARG A 57 -1.10 -15.87 -4.65
C ARG A 57 -0.36 -14.56 -4.40
N GLU A 58 0.36 -14.50 -3.29
CA GLU A 58 1.28 -13.40 -2.99
C GLU A 58 2.56 -13.51 -3.84
N TRP A 59 2.95 -12.39 -4.43
CA TRP A 59 4.20 -12.18 -5.16
C TRP A 59 4.96 -11.00 -4.57
N GLU A 60 6.25 -10.90 -4.87
CA GLU A 60 7.07 -9.74 -4.53
C GLU A 60 6.47 -8.48 -5.19
N GLY A 61 6.35 -7.39 -4.41
CA GLY A 61 6.00 -6.08 -4.93
C GLY A 61 7.13 -5.44 -5.73
N TYR A 62 6.91 -4.19 -6.14
CA TYR A 62 7.90 -3.43 -6.90
C TYR A 62 9.15 -3.10 -6.04
N THR A 63 10.32 -3.09 -6.69
CA THR A 63 11.63 -2.75 -6.10
C THR A 63 12.03 -1.31 -6.39
#